data_AF-A0A5C3MNC0-F1
#
_entry.id   AF-A0A5C3MNC0-F1
#
_cell.length_a   1.000
_cell.length_b   1.000
_cell.length_c   1.000
_cell.angle_alpha   90.00
_cell.angle_beta   90.00
_cell.angle_gamma   90.00
#
_symmetry.space_group_name_H-M   'P 1'
#
loop_
_entity.id
_entity.type
_entity.pdbx_description
1 polymer ?
#
loop_
_entity_poly.entity_id
_entity_poly.type
_entity_poly.pdbx_seq_one_letter_code
_entity_poly.pdbx_strand_id
1 'polypeptide(L)'
;MSVEVRITSRTKSRVRYARRAIKPQPAGAPGRSSTGKRKGYNLKSEMLLDGDDAMYNYLYQTARDFATRFLDKTKTYKQQLTDRKLEVLVALAKEEAYFKRYEGNWAAEAMLIVHRHNKATAWKKTEKLKAGGVQKRKHIQDDDVDEVIQASSREGEKTMAARKKDKRNVPSVSI
;
A
#
# COMPACT_ATOMS: atom_id res chain seq x y z
N MET A 1 49.84 19.93 -23.49
CA MET A 1 49.30 18.64 -22.99
C MET A 1 47.82 18.85 -22.73
N SER A 2 46.96 18.45 -23.66
CA SER A 2 45.51 18.68 -23.59
C SER A 2 44.83 17.47 -22.95
N VAL A 3 44.14 17.68 -21.83
CA VAL A 3 43.41 16.64 -21.12
C VAL A 3 41.95 16.68 -21.61
N GLU A 4 41.57 15.70 -22.42
CA GLU A 4 40.18 15.53 -22.86
C GLU A 4 39.30 15.03 -21.69
N VAL A 5 38.38 15.86 -21.24
CA VAL A 5 37.33 15.45 -20.29
C VAL A 5 36.22 14.73 -21.05
N ARG A 6 36.25 13.39 -21.02
CA ARG A 6 35.17 12.55 -21.56
C ARG A 6 33.96 12.57 -20.63
N ILE A 7 32.98 13.42 -20.95
CA ILE A 7 31.66 13.39 -20.31
C ILE A 7 30.90 12.16 -20.81
N THR A 8 30.93 11.07 -20.04
CA THR A 8 30.15 9.88 -20.34
C THR A 8 28.66 10.17 -20.09
N SER A 9 27.89 10.25 -21.17
CA SER A 9 26.44 10.39 -21.18
C SER A 9 25.76 9.14 -20.63
N ARG A 10 25.63 9.04 -19.29
CA ARG A 10 24.93 7.95 -18.63
C ARG A 10 23.42 8.22 -18.63
N THR A 11 22.75 7.58 -19.58
CA THR A 11 21.34 7.14 -19.51
C THR A 11 20.29 8.19 -19.13
N LYS A 12 19.89 8.97 -20.13
CA LYS A 12 18.53 9.54 -20.20
C LYS A 12 17.52 8.40 -20.36
N SER A 13 17.20 7.69 -19.27
CA SER A 13 15.91 6.99 -19.16
C SER A 13 14.83 8.04 -18.96
N ARG A 14 14.58 8.82 -20.02
CA ARG A 14 13.34 9.58 -20.15
C ARG A 14 12.27 8.53 -20.33
N VAL A 15 11.70 8.11 -19.21
CA VAL A 15 10.45 7.35 -19.17
C VAL A 15 9.51 8.05 -20.14
N ARG A 16 9.24 7.39 -21.26
CA ARG A 16 8.20 7.81 -22.19
C ARG A 16 6.89 7.62 -21.44
N TYR A 17 6.50 8.59 -20.61
CA TYR A 17 5.12 8.81 -20.25
C TYR A 17 4.44 9.32 -21.53
N ALA A 18 4.33 8.42 -22.53
CA ALA A 18 3.42 8.56 -23.65
C ALA A 18 2.10 9.06 -23.09
N ARG A 19 1.45 10.02 -23.77
CA ARG A 19 0.18 10.65 -23.43
C ARG A 19 -0.83 9.63 -22.90
N ARG A 20 -0.75 9.28 -21.61
CA ARG A 20 -1.65 8.32 -20.99
C ARG A 20 -2.94 9.07 -20.83
N ALA A 21 -4.01 8.55 -21.42
CA ALA A 21 -5.35 9.08 -21.21
C ALA A 21 -5.55 9.31 -19.71
N ILE A 22 -5.92 10.54 -19.35
CA ILE A 22 -6.22 10.89 -17.97
C ILE A 22 -7.39 10.00 -17.54
N LYS A 23 -7.21 9.25 -16.46
CA LYS A 23 -8.24 8.32 -15.99
C LYS A 23 -9.34 9.08 -15.23
N PRO A 24 -10.61 9.00 -15.65
CA PRO A 24 -11.71 9.68 -14.96
C PRO A 24 -11.96 9.06 -13.58
N GLN A 25 -12.66 9.80 -12.72
CA GLN A 25 -13.03 9.30 -11.40
C GLN A 25 -14.14 8.23 -11.51
N PRO A 26 -14.02 7.08 -10.81
CA PRO A 26 -15.06 6.07 -10.78
C PRO A 26 -16.31 6.60 -10.05
N ALA A 27 -17.49 6.12 -10.45
CA ALA A 27 -18.72 6.46 -9.75
C ALA A 27 -18.75 5.87 -8.32
N GLY A 28 -19.20 6.67 -7.35
CA GLY A 28 -19.35 6.24 -5.95
C GLY A 28 -18.22 6.72 -5.03
N ALA A 29 -18.17 6.15 -3.82
CA ALA A 29 -17.15 6.48 -2.82
C ALA A 29 -16.09 5.37 -2.74
N PRO A 30 -14.82 5.68 -2.45
CA PRO A 30 -13.80 4.66 -2.24
C PRO A 30 -14.13 3.81 -1.00
N GLY A 31 -14.02 2.49 -1.13
CA GLY A 31 -14.22 1.53 -0.04
C GLY A 31 -15.31 0.50 -0.31
N ARG A 32 -15.39 -0.53 0.54
CA ARG A 32 -16.40 -1.59 0.43
C ARG A 32 -17.77 -1.09 0.88
N SER A 33 -18.82 -1.42 0.13
CA SER A 33 -20.20 -1.22 0.57
C SER A 33 -20.45 -2.04 1.84
N SER A 34 -20.74 -1.40 2.97
CA SER A 34 -21.08 -2.11 4.21
C SER A 34 -22.53 -2.60 4.24
N THR A 35 -23.40 -2.07 3.37
CA THR A 35 -24.84 -2.29 3.42
C THR A 35 -25.43 -2.82 2.11
N GLY A 36 -24.61 -3.16 1.11
CA GLY A 36 -25.05 -3.64 -0.20
C GLY A 36 -25.79 -2.59 -1.06
N LYS A 37 -26.26 -1.50 -0.46
CA LYS A 37 -27.09 -0.45 -1.09
C LYS A 37 -26.29 0.66 -1.80
N ARG A 38 -24.99 0.82 -1.51
CA ARG A 38 -24.12 1.81 -2.19
C ARG A 38 -22.97 1.12 -2.89
N LYS A 39 -22.82 1.28 -4.20
CA LYS A 39 -21.64 0.82 -4.94
C LYS A 39 -20.45 1.71 -4.55
N GLY A 40 -19.66 1.27 -3.59
CA GLY A 40 -18.31 1.78 -3.40
C GLY A 40 -17.36 1.03 -4.34
N TYR A 41 -16.29 1.70 -4.77
CA TYR A 41 -15.29 1.08 -5.65
C TYR A 41 -14.06 0.64 -4.86
N ASN A 42 -13.38 -0.38 -5.38
CA ASN A 42 -12.10 -0.82 -4.85
C ASN A 42 -10.99 0.11 -5.37
N LEU A 43 -10.48 0.97 -4.51
CA LEU A 43 -9.46 1.96 -4.87
C LEU A 43 -8.21 1.34 -5.50
N LYS A 44 -7.74 0.19 -5.00
CA LYS A 44 -6.55 -0.49 -5.53
C LYS A 44 -6.77 -0.97 -6.97
N SER A 45 -7.95 -1.52 -7.22
CA SER A 45 -8.33 -2.02 -8.55
C SER A 45 -8.51 -0.90 -9.56
N GLU A 46 -9.21 0.19 -9.19
CA GLU A 46 -9.38 1.37 -10.04
C GLU A 46 -8.04 2.09 -10.34
N MET A 47 -7.07 1.95 -9.42
CA MET A 47 -5.72 2.43 -9.65
C MET A 47 -4.88 1.50 -10.53
N LEU A 48 -5.39 0.33 -10.93
CA LEU A 48 -4.67 -0.74 -11.64
C LEU A 48 -3.43 -1.23 -10.87
N LEU A 49 -3.59 -1.42 -9.55
CA LEU A 49 -2.55 -1.93 -8.67
C LEU A 49 -2.91 -3.32 -8.11
N ASP A 50 -3.83 -4.03 -8.77
CA ASP A 50 -4.15 -5.42 -8.43
C ASP A 50 -2.92 -6.29 -8.68
N GLY A 51 -2.29 -6.77 -7.60
CA GLY A 51 -1.03 -7.52 -7.64
C GLY A 51 0.23 -6.73 -7.27
N ASP A 52 0.13 -5.40 -7.08
CA ASP A 52 1.24 -4.56 -6.62
C ASP A 52 0.92 -3.88 -5.29
N ASP A 53 0.88 -4.70 -4.25
CA ASP A 53 0.64 -4.28 -2.86
C ASP A 53 1.71 -3.31 -2.37
N ALA A 54 2.96 -3.49 -2.81
CA ALA A 54 4.08 -2.65 -2.43
C ALA A 54 3.87 -1.21 -2.93
N MET A 55 3.55 -1.02 -4.21
CA MET A 55 3.27 0.29 -4.78
C MET A 55 2.02 0.91 -4.16
N TYR A 56 0.94 0.14 -3.95
CA TYR A 56 -0.25 0.66 -3.30
C TYR A 56 0.04 1.16 -1.88
N ASN A 57 0.75 0.38 -1.08
CA ASN A 57 1.13 0.74 0.28
C ASN A 57 2.07 1.94 0.32
N TYR A 58 3.02 2.02 -0.61
CA TYR A 58 3.90 3.17 -0.77
C TYR A 58 3.09 4.45 -1.01
N LEU A 59 2.24 4.47 -2.03
CA LEU A 59 1.41 5.63 -2.37
C LEU A 59 0.47 6.02 -1.22
N TYR A 60 -0.10 5.02 -0.55
CA TYR A 60 -0.97 5.23 0.61
C TYR A 60 -0.21 5.84 1.79
N GLN A 61 1.00 5.36 2.07
CA GLN A 61 1.85 5.88 3.13
C GLN A 61 2.25 7.33 2.83
N THR A 62 2.62 7.65 1.59
CA THR A 62 2.87 9.03 1.15
C THR A 62 1.64 9.91 1.37
N ALA A 63 0.46 9.49 0.92
CA ALA A 63 -0.79 10.23 1.14
C ALA A 63 -1.09 10.45 2.64
N ARG A 64 -0.82 9.44 3.48
CA ARG A 64 -0.96 9.53 4.94
C ARG A 64 -0.01 10.55 5.56
N ASP A 65 1.23 10.60 5.11
CA ASP A 65 2.23 11.52 5.66
C ASP A 65 1.86 12.98 5.35
N PHE A 66 1.41 13.24 4.12
CA PHE A 66 0.85 14.55 3.77
C PHE A 66 -0.43 14.87 4.54
N ALA A 67 -1.37 13.93 4.66
CA ALA A 67 -2.57 14.12 5.48
C ALA A 67 -2.22 14.50 6.93
N THR A 68 -1.16 13.91 7.49
CA THR A 68 -0.74 14.15 8.88
C THR A 68 -0.11 15.52 9.08
N ARG A 69 0.59 16.03 8.05
CA ARG A 69 1.26 17.33 8.06
C ARG A 69 0.32 18.50 7.83
N PHE A 70 -0.64 18.36 6.90
CA PHE A 70 -1.38 19.49 6.37
C PHE A 70 -2.88 19.51 6.73
N LEU A 71 -3.48 18.37 7.08
CA LEU A 71 -4.92 18.29 7.40
C LEU A 71 -5.16 18.17 8.91
N ASP A 72 -6.24 18.80 9.38
CA ASP A 72 -6.63 18.79 10.79
C ASP A 72 -6.89 17.35 11.26
N LYS A 73 -6.21 16.92 12.31
CA LYS A 73 -6.29 15.56 12.87
C LYS A 73 -7.67 15.22 13.46
N THR A 74 -8.43 16.24 13.87
CA THR A 74 -9.71 16.10 14.59
C THR A 74 -10.91 16.02 13.66
N LYS A 75 -10.78 16.50 12.41
CA LYS A 75 -11.87 16.62 11.44
C LYS A 75 -11.89 15.47 10.44
N THR A 76 -13.09 15.08 10.01
CA THR A 76 -13.26 14.17 8.86
C THR A 76 -12.81 14.86 7.56
N TYR A 77 -12.52 14.10 6.50
CA TYR A 77 -12.06 14.68 5.23
C TYR A 77 -13.05 15.72 4.66
N LYS A 78 -14.37 15.45 4.76
CA LYS A 78 -15.41 16.40 4.32
C LYS A 78 -15.42 17.72 5.09
N GLN A 79 -15.02 17.68 6.36
CA GLN A 79 -14.98 18.85 7.25
C GLN A 79 -13.67 19.65 7.14
N GLN A 80 -12.70 19.20 6.32
CA GLN A 80 -11.47 19.95 6.09
C GLN A 80 -11.75 21.19 5.23
N LEU A 81 -10.99 22.25 5.49
CA LEU A 81 -11.01 23.46 4.67
C LEU A 81 -10.67 23.10 3.22
N THR A 82 -11.41 23.68 2.27
CA THR A 82 -11.24 23.40 0.83
C THR A 82 -9.83 23.74 0.37
N ASP A 83 -9.28 24.87 0.80
CA ASP A 83 -7.93 25.29 0.42
C ASP A 83 -6.86 24.31 0.91
N ARG A 84 -7.02 23.77 2.12
CA ARG A 84 -6.09 22.76 2.67
C ARG A 84 -6.19 21.43 1.92
N LYS A 85 -7.38 21.02 1.48
CA LYS A 85 -7.53 19.83 0.63
C LYS A 85 -6.81 20.04 -0.71
N LEU A 86 -7.02 21.19 -1.36
CA LEU A 86 -6.37 21.51 -2.64
C LEU A 86 -4.84 21.60 -2.49
N GLU A 87 -4.34 22.27 -1.45
CA GLU A 87 -2.91 22.38 -1.15
C GLU A 87 -2.27 20.98 -1.03
N VAL A 88 -2.91 20.07 -0.29
CA VAL A 88 -2.44 18.70 -0.13
C VAL A 88 -2.45 17.92 -1.44
N LEU A 89 -3.51 18.05 -2.24
CA LEU A 89 -3.60 17.35 -3.54
C LEU A 89 -2.53 17.84 -4.51
N VAL A 90 -2.29 19.16 -4.56
CA VAL A 90 -1.22 19.76 -5.37
C VAL A 90 0.15 19.29 -4.87
N ALA A 91 0.37 19.27 -3.56
CA ALA A 91 1.64 18.84 -2.99
C ALA A 91 1.90 17.35 -3.23
N LEU A 92 0.88 16.49 -3.09
CA LEU A 92 0.98 15.06 -3.41
C LEU A 92 1.23 14.81 -4.89
N ALA A 93 0.57 15.55 -5.78
CA ALA A 93 0.82 15.44 -7.22
C ALA A 93 2.23 15.92 -7.60
N LYS A 94 2.81 16.88 -6.86
CA LYS A 94 4.20 17.31 -7.07
C LYS A 94 5.20 16.26 -6.62
N GLU A 95 4.99 15.68 -5.45
CA GLU A 95 5.85 14.64 -4.87
C GLU A 95 5.79 13.35 -5.71
N GLU A 96 4.58 12.89 -6.00
CA GLU A 96 4.33 11.62 -6.66
C GLU A 96 3.65 11.80 -8.00
N ALA A 97 4.46 11.70 -9.07
CA ALA A 97 4.00 11.82 -10.44
C ALA A 97 2.95 10.76 -10.84
N TYR A 98 2.82 9.67 -10.06
CA TYR A 98 1.78 8.66 -10.25
C TYR A 98 0.37 9.26 -10.21
N PHE A 99 0.11 10.21 -9.31
CA PHE A 99 -1.22 10.80 -9.13
C PHE A 99 -1.66 11.69 -10.30
N LYS A 100 -0.70 12.26 -11.05
CA LYS A 100 -0.98 13.09 -12.24
C LYS A 100 -1.66 12.33 -13.39
N ARG A 101 -1.72 10.99 -13.32
CA ARG A 101 -2.37 10.12 -14.30
C ARG A 101 -3.90 10.10 -14.17
N TYR A 102 -4.44 10.69 -13.10
CA TYR A 102 -5.85 10.65 -12.73
C TYR A 102 -6.45 12.05 -12.79
N GLU A 103 -7.67 12.16 -13.30
CA GLU A 103 -8.37 13.43 -13.43
C GLU A 103 -8.55 14.10 -12.06
N GLY A 104 -8.23 15.38 -11.96
CA GLY A 104 -8.33 16.12 -10.70
C GLY A 104 -7.53 15.52 -9.53
N ASN A 105 -6.56 14.62 -9.80
CA ASN A 105 -5.87 13.83 -8.78
C ASN A 105 -6.82 13.01 -7.89
N TRP A 106 -7.95 12.53 -8.43
CA TRP A 106 -8.98 11.84 -7.63
C TRP A 106 -8.43 10.65 -6.83
N ALA A 107 -7.40 9.96 -7.34
CA ALA A 107 -6.78 8.82 -6.65
C ALA A 107 -6.09 9.24 -5.33
N ALA A 108 -5.42 10.41 -5.33
CA ALA A 108 -4.83 10.97 -4.12
C ALA A 108 -5.92 11.35 -3.12
N GLU A 109 -6.98 12.03 -3.60
CA GLU A 109 -8.14 12.37 -2.78
C GLU A 109 -8.80 11.14 -2.15
N ALA A 110 -9.00 10.08 -2.93
CA ALA A 110 -9.58 8.83 -2.45
C ALA A 110 -8.74 8.18 -1.35
N MET A 111 -7.41 8.17 -1.47
CA MET A 111 -6.51 7.69 -0.41
C MET A 111 -6.64 8.51 0.87
N LEU A 112 -6.72 9.84 0.76
CA LEU A 112 -6.93 10.73 1.91
C LEU A 112 -8.27 10.47 2.59
N ILE A 113 -9.35 10.25 1.81
CA ILE A 113 -10.67 9.88 2.32
C ILE A 113 -10.61 8.58 3.10
N VAL A 114 -10.02 7.53 2.52
CA VAL A 114 -9.89 6.21 3.17
C VAL A 114 -9.08 6.33 4.47
N HIS A 115 -7.95 7.05 4.44
CA HIS A 115 -7.14 7.28 5.63
C HIS A 115 -7.93 7.95 6.76
N ARG A 116 -8.65 9.03 6.44
CA ARG A 116 -9.42 9.78 7.43
C ARG A 116 -10.62 8.99 7.95
N HIS A 117 -11.26 8.20 7.11
CA HIS A 117 -12.32 7.28 7.53
C HIS A 117 -11.80 6.23 8.51
N ASN A 118 -10.70 5.56 8.18
CA ASN A 118 -10.09 4.54 9.04
C ASN A 118 -9.66 5.12 10.39
N LYS A 119 -9.09 6.32 10.40
CA LYS A 119 -8.68 7.01 11.63
C LYS A 119 -9.88 7.35 12.52
N ALA A 120 -10.97 7.86 11.94
CA ALA A 120 -12.19 8.15 12.69
C ALA A 120 -12.81 6.89 13.29
N THR A 121 -12.84 5.79 12.54
CA THR A 121 -13.33 4.49 13.02
C THR A 121 -12.45 3.93 14.14
N ALA A 122 -11.12 4.03 14.01
CA ALA A 122 -10.18 3.62 15.04
C ALA A 122 -10.37 4.42 16.34
N TRP A 123 -10.51 5.75 16.26
CA TRP A 123 -10.75 6.59 17.43
C TRP A 123 -12.06 6.19 18.13
N LYS A 124 -13.18 6.09 17.40
CA LYS A 124 -14.46 5.65 17.98
C LYS A 124 -14.36 4.29 18.69
N LYS A 125 -13.58 3.35 18.14
CA LYS A 125 -13.33 2.05 18.78
C LYS A 125 -12.57 2.22 20.10
N THR A 126 -11.53 3.06 20.12
CA THR A 126 -10.77 3.33 21.36
C THR A 126 -11.60 4.02 22.44
N GLU A 127 -12.49 4.95 22.07
CA GLU A 127 -13.41 5.60 23.03
C GLU A 127 -14.41 4.63 23.62
N LYS A 128 -15.00 3.76 22.80
CA LYS A 128 -15.89 2.70 23.28
C LYS A 128 -15.18 1.74 24.24
N LEU A 129 -13.92 1.39 23.98
CA LEU A 129 -13.12 0.54 24.87
C LEU A 129 -12.82 1.23 26.21
N LYS A 130 -12.61 2.56 26.21
CA LYS A 130 -12.40 3.34 27.43
C LYS A 130 -13.70 3.50 28.23
N ALA A 131 -14.80 3.82 27.56
CA ALA A 131 -16.12 4.01 28.20
C ALA A 131 -16.75 2.69 28.66
N GLY A 132 -16.49 1.59 27.95
CA GLY A 132 -17.03 0.27 28.24
C GLY A 132 -16.29 -0.52 29.31
N GLY A 133 -15.32 0.08 30.01
CA GLY A 133 -14.63 -0.47 31.18
C GLY A 133 -14.16 -1.90 31.02
N VAL A 134 -12.90 -2.11 30.60
CA VAL A 134 -12.12 -3.37 30.63
C VAL A 134 -12.91 -4.56 31.21
N GLN A 135 -13.78 -5.17 30.41
CA GLN A 135 -14.20 -6.53 30.68
C GLN A 135 -12.98 -7.38 30.37
N LYS A 136 -12.15 -7.57 31.40
CA LYS A 136 -11.05 -8.54 31.39
C LYS A 136 -11.61 -9.81 30.76
N ARG A 137 -11.17 -10.13 29.54
CA ARG A 137 -11.33 -11.50 29.04
C ARG A 137 -10.71 -12.37 30.12
N LYS A 138 -11.53 -13.19 30.78
CA LYS A 138 -11.03 -14.25 31.65
C LYS A 138 -10.05 -15.04 30.80
N HIS A 139 -8.78 -14.90 31.14
CA HIS A 139 -7.75 -15.82 30.72
C HIS A 139 -8.21 -17.17 31.26
N ILE A 140 -8.70 -18.04 30.38
CA ILE A 140 -8.76 -19.45 30.67
C ILE A 140 -7.28 -19.85 30.74
N GLN A 141 -6.81 -20.08 31.96
CA GLN A 141 -5.62 -20.85 32.24
C GLN A 141 -6.00 -22.29 31.93
N ASP A 142 -5.44 -22.83 30.84
CA ASP A 142 -5.25 -24.27 30.74
C ASP A 142 -3.79 -24.49 31.16
N ASP A 143 -3.59 -24.58 32.47
CA ASP A 143 -2.44 -25.27 33.04
C ASP A 143 -2.66 -26.78 32.86
N ASP A 144 -1.54 -27.51 32.78
CA ASP A 144 -1.36 -28.97 32.80
C ASP A 144 -1.39 -29.75 31.47
N VAL A 145 -0.24 -29.74 30.78
CA VAL A 145 0.47 -31.00 30.45
C VAL A 145 1.97 -30.80 30.60
N ASP A 146 2.49 -31.19 31.77
CA ASP A 146 3.87 -31.59 31.99
C ASP A 146 4.23 -32.79 31.09
N GLU A 147 5.36 -32.71 30.37
CA GLU A 147 6.47 -33.68 30.51
C GLU A 147 7.57 -33.42 29.47
N VAL A 148 8.72 -32.99 29.98
CA VAL A 148 10.04 -33.61 29.76
C VAL A 148 10.35 -34.08 28.32
N ILE A 149 11.30 -33.41 27.67
CA ILE A 149 12.53 -34.08 27.19
C ILE A 149 13.65 -33.05 27.06
N GLN A 150 14.78 -33.46 27.63
CA GLN A 150 16.02 -32.75 27.86
C GLN A 150 16.80 -32.42 26.59
N ALA A 151 17.71 -31.46 26.78
CA ALA A 151 18.79 -31.06 25.90
C ALA A 151 19.62 -32.21 25.31
N SER A 152 20.01 -32.03 24.05
CA SER A 152 21.21 -32.63 23.44
C SER A 152 21.61 -31.70 22.29
N SER A 153 22.52 -30.75 22.50
CA SER A 153 23.90 -30.86 21.99
C SER A 153 24.03 -31.67 20.70
N ARG A 154 24.39 -31.02 19.58
CA ARG A 154 25.68 -31.27 18.90
C ARG A 154 25.80 -30.54 17.56
N GLU A 155 27.03 -30.08 17.36
CA GLU A 155 27.66 -29.59 16.16
C GLU A 155 27.66 -30.60 15.00
N GLY A 156 27.96 -30.11 13.80
CA GLY A 156 28.28 -30.90 12.60
C GLY A 156 27.67 -30.24 11.36
N GLU A 157 28.33 -29.29 10.69
CA GLU A 157 29.52 -29.45 9.85
C GLU A 157 29.34 -30.42 8.66
N LYS A 158 29.37 -29.81 7.45
CA LYS A 158 29.75 -30.34 6.12
C LYS A 158 28.93 -31.48 5.47
N THR A 159 28.53 -31.24 4.22
CA THR A 159 28.97 -31.93 2.96
C THR A 159 27.88 -31.75 1.87
N MET A 160 28.17 -31.07 0.76
CA MET A 160 28.66 -31.60 -0.53
C MET A 160 27.67 -32.49 -1.30
N ALA A 161 27.59 -32.19 -2.60
CA ALA A 161 27.32 -33.07 -3.74
C ALA A 161 25.88 -33.23 -4.29
N ALA A 162 25.68 -32.54 -5.42
CA ALA A 162 25.40 -33.12 -6.74
C ALA A 162 24.10 -33.89 -7.02
N ARG A 163 23.34 -33.43 -8.05
CA ARG A 163 22.99 -34.20 -9.28
C ARG A 163 22.12 -33.35 -10.22
N LYS A 164 22.61 -33.04 -11.42
CA LYS A 164 22.24 -33.62 -12.75
C LYS A 164 20.78 -33.35 -13.17
N LYS A 165 20.57 -32.52 -14.21
CA LYS A 165 20.25 -32.90 -15.63
C LYS A 165 18.99 -33.77 -15.71
N ASP A 166 17.90 -33.32 -16.32
CA ASP A 166 17.53 -33.43 -17.76
C ASP A 166 15.99 -33.23 -17.78
N LYS A 167 15.22 -32.92 -18.82
CA LYS A 167 15.34 -33.03 -20.27
C LYS A 167 14.26 -32.12 -20.88
N ARG A 168 14.60 -31.52 -22.02
CA ARG A 168 13.68 -30.80 -22.93
C ARG A 168 12.63 -31.77 -23.47
N ASN A 169 11.36 -31.33 -23.54
CA ASN A 169 10.34 -31.97 -24.36
C ASN A 169 9.78 -30.91 -25.33
N VAL A 170 10.04 -31.10 -26.61
CA VAL A 170 9.51 -30.28 -27.72
C VAL A 170 8.62 -31.20 -28.54
N PRO A 171 7.31 -30.94 -28.66
CA PRO A 171 6.46 -31.72 -29.53
C PRO A 171 6.65 -31.31 -30.99
N SER A 172 6.94 -32.30 -31.83
CA SER A 172 7.02 -32.22 -33.29
C SER A 172 5.63 -32.04 -33.90
N VAL A 173 5.55 -31.10 -34.84
CA VAL A 173 4.42 -30.90 -35.77
C VAL A 173 4.50 -31.94 -36.88
N SER A 174 3.39 -32.65 -37.13
CA SER A 174 3.22 -33.46 -38.34
C SER A 174 2.37 -32.67 -39.35
N ILE A 175 2.85 -32.62 -40.59
CA ILE A 175 2.12 -32.16 -41.79
C ILE A 175 1.30 -33.34 -42.32
#